data_AF-A0A946AM98-F1
#
_entry.id   AF-A0A946AM98-F1
#
_cell.length_a   1.000
_cell.length_b   1.000
_cell.length_c   1.000
_cell.angle_alpha   90.00
_cell.angle_beta   90.00
_cell.angle_gamma   90.00
#
_symmetry.space_group_name_H-M   'P 1'
#
loop_
_entity.id
_entity.type
_entity.pdbx_description
1 polymer ?
#
loop_
_entity_poly.entity_id
_entity_poly.type
_entity_poly.pdbx_seq_one_letter_code
_entity_poly.pdbx_strand_id
1 'polypeptide(L)'
;PARTKFSAVTATGVITDGVFQNDDFLAELPFLRLTGAGMVDLVSTEVDYGLQVSVFDRPEFMSGATEAELADFSETVVPLKITGLLSAPKVRPDIEGIYRGRVEEAIEEKKAELKDQLLNRLLGGSNDAPVEGAVDDVAPEEEQEEDLED
;
A
#
# COMPACT_ATOMS: atom_id res chain seq x y z
N PRO A 1 13.57 5.26 -14.26
CA PRO A 1 12.89 4.58 -13.13
C PRO A 1 12.15 5.62 -12.30
N ALA A 2 10.90 5.36 -11.93
CA ALA A 2 10.18 6.20 -10.98
C ALA A 2 10.96 6.24 -9.66
N ARG A 3 11.15 7.44 -9.11
CA ARG A 3 11.87 7.65 -7.86
C ARG A 3 11.08 8.62 -7.01
N THR A 4 10.64 8.17 -5.85
CA THR A 4 10.03 9.01 -4.84
C THR A 4 11.11 9.87 -4.19
N LYS A 5 10.87 11.19 -4.13
CA LYS A 5 11.78 12.13 -3.47
C LYS A 5 11.36 12.28 -2.01
N PHE A 6 12.26 11.91 -1.12
CA PHE A 6 12.13 12.12 0.32
C PHE A 6 13.01 13.31 0.73
N SER A 7 12.49 14.17 1.60
CA SER A 7 13.28 15.19 2.29
C SER A 7 13.97 14.61 3.53
N ALA A 8 13.32 13.67 4.23
CA ALA A 8 13.90 12.94 5.35
C ALA A 8 13.27 11.54 5.48
N VAL A 9 14.05 10.58 5.96
CA VAL A 9 13.56 9.27 6.39
C VAL A 9 14.31 8.88 7.66
N THR A 10 13.60 8.60 8.74
CA THR A 10 14.16 8.18 10.02
C THR A 10 13.36 7.02 10.60
N ALA A 11 14.05 6.07 11.21
CA ALA A 11 13.47 4.98 11.97
C ALA A 11 14.48 4.51 13.01
N THR A 12 14.04 4.36 14.25
CA THR A 12 14.83 3.77 15.33
C THR A 12 14.15 2.48 15.77
N GLY A 13 14.95 1.46 16.02
CA GLY A 13 14.39 0.16 16.34
C GLY A 13 15.42 -0.80 16.90
N VAL A 14 14.92 -1.95 17.33
CA VAL A 14 15.73 -3.06 17.82
C VAL A 14 15.73 -4.16 16.77
N ILE A 15 16.88 -4.79 16.57
CA ILE A 15 17.01 -6.00 15.74
C ILE A 15 17.22 -7.19 16.67
N THR A 16 16.30 -8.15 16.62
CA THR A 16 16.40 -9.42 17.36
C THR A 16 16.15 -10.56 16.37
N ASP A 17 17.06 -11.52 16.32
CA ASP A 17 16.95 -12.70 15.43
C ASP A 17 16.68 -12.38 13.95
N GLY A 18 17.19 -11.23 13.48
CA GLY A 18 17.00 -10.76 12.10
C GLY A 18 15.68 -10.03 11.85
N VAL A 19 14.84 -9.85 12.86
CA VAL A 19 13.63 -9.04 12.79
C VAL A 19 13.92 -7.64 13.34
N PHE A 20 13.80 -6.63 12.49
CA PHE A 20 13.84 -5.22 12.87
C PHE A 20 12.44 -4.77 13.30
N GLN A 21 12.31 -4.22 14.49
CA GLN A 21 11.05 -3.67 15.01
C GLN A 21 11.22 -2.20 15.41
N ASN A 22 10.25 -1.39 15.03
CA ASN A 22 10.29 0.07 15.17
C ASN A 22 8.89 0.61 15.48
N ASP A 23 8.84 1.72 16.23
CA ASP A 23 7.60 2.42 16.58
C ASP A 23 7.59 3.92 16.21
N ASP A 24 8.69 4.43 15.65
CA ASP A 24 8.95 5.85 15.40
C ASP A 24 9.29 6.13 13.93
N PHE A 25 8.74 5.35 12.99
CA PHE A 25 9.04 5.54 11.58
C PHE A 25 8.50 6.90 11.14
N LEU A 26 9.35 7.68 10.46
CA LEU A 26 9.01 8.97 9.90
C LEU A 26 9.62 9.06 8.50
N ALA A 27 8.79 9.40 7.52
CA ALA A 27 9.25 9.80 6.20
C ALA A 27 8.57 11.10 5.79
N GLU A 28 9.37 12.08 5.40
CA GLU A 28 8.92 13.37 4.93
C GLU A 28 9.16 13.48 3.42
N LEU A 29 8.12 13.91 2.71
CA LEU A 29 8.10 14.23 1.29
C LEU A 29 7.60 15.68 1.14
N PRO A 30 7.79 16.34 -0.02
CA PRO A 30 7.47 17.76 -0.19
C PRO A 30 6.06 18.20 0.24
N PHE A 31 5.06 17.32 0.17
CA PHE A 31 3.68 17.59 0.57
C PHE A 31 3.04 16.45 1.39
N LEU A 32 3.81 15.40 1.72
CA LEU A 32 3.33 14.25 2.51
C LEU A 32 4.23 14.00 3.70
N ARG A 33 3.64 13.54 4.80
CA ARG A 33 4.36 12.87 5.88
C ARG A 33 3.77 11.51 6.10
N LEU A 34 4.64 10.53 6.25
CA LEU A 34 4.30 9.20 6.69
C LEU A 34 4.87 9.00 8.09
N THR A 35 4.03 8.53 9.00
CA THR A 35 4.45 8.09 10.33
C THR A 35 3.99 6.67 10.56
N GLY A 36 4.72 5.84 11.31
CA GLY A 36 4.27 4.48 11.51
C GLY A 36 5.09 3.66 12.48
N ALA A 37 4.65 2.42 12.61
CA ALA A 37 5.23 1.41 13.46
C ALA A 37 5.06 0.04 12.81
N GLY A 38 5.98 -0.88 13.07
CA GLY A 38 5.89 -2.23 12.54
C GLY A 38 7.19 -3.00 12.65
N MET A 39 7.28 -4.05 11.83
CA MET A 39 8.42 -4.93 11.77
C MET A 39 8.82 -5.26 10.33
N VAL A 40 10.11 -5.53 10.16
CA VAL A 40 10.71 -6.06 8.94
C VAL A 40 11.54 -7.28 9.31
N ASP A 41 11.17 -8.42 8.78
CA ASP A 41 11.98 -9.63 8.88
C ASP A 41 13.00 -9.63 7.74
N LEU A 42 14.29 -9.47 8.09
CA LEU A 42 15.39 -9.42 7.14
C LEU A 42 15.82 -10.81 6.66
N VAL A 43 15.39 -11.87 7.33
CA VAL A 43 15.68 -13.27 6.98
C VAL A 43 14.68 -13.74 5.93
N SER A 44 13.38 -13.58 6.20
CA SER A 44 12.32 -13.91 5.24
C SER A 44 12.10 -12.82 4.20
N THR A 45 12.67 -11.63 4.40
CA THR A 45 12.47 -10.42 3.57
C THR A 45 11.02 -9.96 3.53
N GLU A 46 10.29 -10.18 4.61
CA GLU A 46 8.90 -9.75 4.77
C GLU A 46 8.78 -8.46 5.58
N VAL A 47 7.73 -7.70 5.31
CA VAL A 47 7.35 -6.49 6.05
C VAL A 47 5.93 -6.65 6.58
N ASP A 48 5.69 -6.15 7.79
CA ASP A 48 4.36 -5.84 8.33
C ASP A 48 4.44 -4.48 9.01
N TYR A 49 3.86 -3.46 8.37
CA TYR A 49 3.92 -2.08 8.83
C TYR A 49 2.56 -1.40 8.79
N GLY A 50 2.23 -0.70 9.87
CA GLY A 50 1.16 0.28 9.93
C GLY A 50 1.71 1.68 9.67
N LEU A 51 1.20 2.35 8.65
CA LEU A 51 1.56 3.71 8.28
C LEU A 51 0.34 4.63 8.38
N GLN A 52 0.58 5.87 8.76
CA GLN A 52 -0.36 6.97 8.74
C GLN A 52 0.18 8.01 7.77
N VAL A 53 -0.61 8.37 6.77
CA VAL A 53 -0.25 9.37 5.78
C VAL A 53 -1.00 10.66 6.08
N SER A 54 -0.26 11.75 6.24
CA SER A 54 -0.79 13.10 6.39
C SER A 54 -0.38 13.96 5.21
N VAL A 55 -1.32 14.74 4.66
CA VAL A 55 -1.08 15.67 3.56
C VAL A 55 -1.04 17.10 4.12
N PHE A 56 0.10 17.77 4.03
CA PHE A 56 0.29 19.08 4.71
C PHE A 56 0.08 20.28 3.83
N ASP A 57 0.26 20.12 2.53
CA ASP A 57 0.22 21.22 1.59
C ASP A 57 -0.53 20.80 0.35
N ARG A 58 -1.19 21.78 -0.29
CA ARG A 58 -1.99 21.58 -1.51
C ARG A 58 -1.06 20.99 -2.58
N PRO A 59 -1.12 19.67 -2.83
CA PRO A 59 -0.18 19.08 -3.77
C PRO A 59 -0.51 19.60 -5.16
N GLU A 60 0.50 19.79 -6.02
CA GLU A 60 0.27 20.30 -7.39
C GLU A 60 -0.73 19.44 -8.19
N PHE A 61 -0.92 18.18 -7.80
CA PHE A 61 -1.91 17.27 -8.39
C PHE A 61 -3.36 17.48 -7.91
N MET A 62 -3.59 18.23 -6.85
CA MET A 62 -4.93 18.64 -6.40
C MET A 62 -5.30 20.04 -6.89
N SER A 63 -4.67 20.51 -7.98
CA SER A 63 -4.92 21.81 -8.60
C SER A 63 -6.36 22.01 -9.11
N GLY A 64 -7.15 20.94 -9.22
CA GLY A 64 -8.58 20.96 -9.55
C GLY A 64 -9.54 20.74 -8.37
N ALA A 65 -9.03 20.44 -7.17
CA ALA A 65 -9.88 20.20 -6.00
C ALA A 65 -10.39 21.53 -5.42
N THR A 66 -11.68 21.54 -5.05
CA THR A 66 -12.31 22.69 -4.41
C THR A 66 -11.69 22.95 -3.04
N GLU A 67 -11.79 24.18 -2.56
CA GLU A 67 -11.24 24.60 -1.26
C GLU A 67 -11.82 23.79 -0.08
N ALA A 68 -13.07 23.32 -0.21
CA ALA A 68 -13.72 22.44 0.76
C ALA A 68 -13.18 21.00 0.73
N GLU A 69 -12.96 20.43 -0.46
CA GLU A 69 -12.35 19.10 -0.58
C GLU A 69 -10.93 19.09 -0.01
N LEU A 70 -10.18 20.16 -0.25
CA LEU A 70 -8.82 20.31 0.26
C LEU A 70 -8.71 20.49 1.76
N ALA A 71 -9.66 21.22 2.37
CA ALA A 71 -9.74 21.34 3.82
C ALA A 71 -9.97 19.97 4.46
N ASP A 72 -10.91 19.18 3.93
CA ASP A 72 -11.14 17.79 4.35
C ASP A 72 -9.88 16.93 4.21
N PHE A 73 -9.11 17.10 3.13
CA PHE A 73 -7.88 16.33 2.88
C PHE A 73 -6.71 16.69 3.79
N SER A 74 -6.53 17.98 4.09
CA SER A 74 -5.48 18.45 5.00
C SER A 74 -5.68 17.98 6.44
N GLU A 75 -6.93 17.67 6.82
CA GLU A 75 -7.28 17.17 8.15
C GLU A 75 -7.39 15.63 8.23
N THR A 76 -7.41 14.93 7.09
CA THR A 76 -7.63 13.48 7.04
C THR A 76 -6.31 12.72 7.03
N VAL A 77 -6.01 12.07 8.16
CA VAL A 77 -4.94 11.06 8.25
C VAL A 77 -5.45 9.76 7.63
N VAL A 78 -4.77 9.28 6.58
CA VAL A 78 -5.13 8.01 5.92
C VAL A 78 -4.28 6.88 6.50
N PRO A 79 -4.87 5.93 7.25
CA PRO A 79 -4.14 4.78 7.74
C PRO A 79 -3.98 3.74 6.63
N LEU A 80 -2.75 3.26 6.44
CA LEU A 80 -2.35 2.27 5.47
C LEU A 80 -1.65 1.11 6.19
N LYS A 81 -1.81 -0.09 5.65
CA LYS A 81 -1.07 -1.28 6.07
C LYS A 81 -0.26 -1.81 4.89
N ILE A 82 1.01 -2.08 5.15
CA ILE A 82 1.96 -2.67 4.19
C ILE A 82 2.35 -4.04 4.70
N THR A 83 2.09 -5.09 3.91
CA THR A 83 2.45 -6.46 4.26
C THR A 83 3.08 -7.24 3.12
N GLY A 84 3.79 -8.33 3.43
CA GLY A 84 4.33 -9.28 2.47
C GLY A 84 5.80 -9.05 2.14
N LEU A 85 6.28 -9.59 1.02
CA LEU A 85 7.69 -9.52 0.64
C LEU A 85 8.11 -8.09 0.31
N LEU A 86 9.32 -7.68 0.71
CA LEU A 86 9.91 -6.38 0.40
C LEU A 86 10.08 -6.15 -1.12
N SER A 87 10.22 -7.22 -1.90
CA SER A 87 10.28 -7.17 -3.36
C SER A 87 8.92 -6.95 -4.04
N ALA A 88 7.83 -7.33 -3.36
CA ALA A 88 6.46 -7.23 -3.87
C ALA A 88 5.48 -6.92 -2.72
N PRO A 89 5.60 -5.74 -2.09
CA PRO A 89 4.81 -5.40 -0.92
C PRO A 89 3.34 -5.17 -1.31
N LYS A 90 2.42 -5.62 -0.46
CA LYS A 90 0.99 -5.37 -0.59
C LYS A 90 0.63 -4.16 0.25
N VAL A 91 0.18 -3.10 -0.41
CA VAL A 91 -0.26 -1.85 0.25
C VAL A 91 -1.79 -1.78 0.23
N ARG A 92 -2.41 -1.64 1.41
CA ARG A 92 -3.87 -1.58 1.55
C ARG A 92 -4.26 -0.51 2.56
N PRO A 93 -5.37 0.22 2.35
CA PRO A 93 -5.92 1.06 3.41
C PRO A 93 -6.32 0.21 4.62
N ASP A 94 -6.00 0.70 5.82
CA ASP A 94 -6.42 0.06 7.07
C ASP A 94 -7.87 0.47 7.38
N ILE A 95 -8.79 -0.42 7.04
CA ILE A 95 -10.23 -0.19 7.17
C ILE A 95 -10.62 -0.11 8.65
N GLU A 96 -9.98 -0.88 9.54
CA GLU A 96 -10.27 -0.85 10.97
C GLU A 96 -9.94 0.50 11.62
N GLY A 97 -8.86 1.14 11.16
CA GLY A 97 -8.47 2.49 11.56
C GLY A 97 -9.47 3.58 11.09
N ILE A 98 -10.08 3.40 9.92
CA ILE A 98 -11.06 4.33 9.33
C ILE A 98 -12.43 4.21 10.00
N TYR A 99 -12.88 2.98 10.33
CA TYR A 99 -14.17 2.70 10.99
C TYR A 99 -14.31 3.39 12.35
N ARG A 100 -13.20 3.63 13.05
CA ARG A 100 -13.20 4.32 14.33
C ARG A 100 -13.33 5.84 14.21
N GLY A 101 -13.26 6.38 12.98
CA GLY A 101 -13.07 7.80 12.66
C GLY A 101 -14.30 8.56 12.18
N ARG A 102 -15.03 8.11 11.15
CA ARG A 102 -16.28 8.75 10.62
C ARG A 102 -16.86 7.98 9.42
N VAL A 103 -18.20 7.91 9.38
CA VAL A 103 -19.16 7.63 8.27
C VAL A 103 -18.66 6.90 7.01
N GLU A 104 -19.13 5.66 6.84
CA GLU A 104 -18.71 4.67 5.84
C GLU A 104 -18.95 5.05 4.36
N GLU A 105 -20.04 5.77 4.04
CA GLU A 105 -20.47 5.93 2.63
C GLU A 105 -19.67 6.97 1.82
N ALA A 106 -19.31 8.12 2.41
CA ALA A 106 -18.54 9.15 1.69
C ALA A 106 -17.05 8.81 1.57
N ILE A 107 -16.56 7.92 2.44
CA ILE A 107 -15.16 7.52 2.48
C ILE A 107 -14.89 6.38 1.49
N GLU A 108 -15.78 5.42 1.27
CA GLU A 108 -15.50 4.31 0.33
C GLU A 108 -15.19 4.80 -1.09
N GLU A 109 -16.01 5.71 -1.61
CA GLU A 109 -15.87 6.25 -2.97
C GLU A 109 -14.56 7.07 -3.09
N LYS A 110 -14.33 7.99 -2.16
CA LYS A 110 -13.08 8.79 -2.12
C LYS A 110 -11.85 7.92 -1.84
N LYS A 111 -11.95 6.87 -1.02
CA LYS A 111 -10.84 5.98 -0.66
C LYS A 111 -10.36 5.16 -1.84
N ALA A 112 -11.26 4.68 -2.69
CA ALA A 112 -10.89 3.98 -3.91
C ALA A 112 -10.08 4.91 -4.83
N GLU A 113 -10.62 6.11 -5.08
CA GLU A 113 -9.95 7.13 -5.90
C GLU A 113 -8.60 7.55 -5.32
N LEU A 114 -8.53 7.77 -4.01
CA LEU A 114 -7.30 8.16 -3.32
C LEU A 114 -6.28 7.04 -3.31
N LYS A 115 -6.70 5.80 -3.08
CA LYS A 115 -5.81 4.64 -3.11
C LYS A 115 -5.17 4.52 -4.50
N ASP A 116 -5.96 4.63 -5.56
CA ASP A 116 -5.45 4.51 -6.93
C ASP A 116 -4.56 5.69 -7.31
N GLN A 117 -4.92 6.92 -6.92
CA GLN A 117 -4.09 8.09 -7.14
C GLN A 117 -2.78 8.04 -6.34
N LEU A 118 -2.82 7.64 -5.07
CA LEU A 118 -1.65 7.50 -4.21
C LEU A 118 -0.75 6.37 -4.70
N LEU A 119 -1.28 5.19 -5.03
CA LEU A 119 -0.49 4.07 -5.52
C LEU A 119 0.14 4.38 -6.87
N ASN A 120 -0.62 4.89 -7.84
CA ASN A 120 -0.10 5.22 -9.16
C ASN A 120 0.98 6.31 -9.10
N ARG A 121 0.89 7.24 -8.14
CA ARG A 121 1.87 8.32 -7.96
C ARG A 121 3.08 7.91 -7.12
N LEU A 122 2.89 7.04 -6.11
CA LEU A 122 3.96 6.49 -5.27
C LEU A 122 4.79 5.44 -6.02
N LEU A 123 4.15 4.65 -6.89
CA LEU A 123 4.78 3.58 -7.67
C LEU A 123 5.13 4.00 -9.11
N GLY A 124 4.61 5.14 -9.56
CA GLY A 124 5.03 5.83 -10.78
C GLY A 124 4.28 5.39 -12.04
N GLY A 125 3.45 6.31 -12.56
CA GLY A 125 2.82 6.18 -13.87
C GLY A 125 3.82 5.83 -14.98
N SER A 126 3.62 4.65 -15.55
CA SER A 126 4.00 4.25 -16.89
C SER A 126 3.02 3.16 -17.29
N ASN A 127 2.03 3.51 -18.09
CA ASN A 127 1.33 2.53 -18.91
C ASN A 127 2.39 1.92 -19.83
N ASP A 128 2.81 0.70 -19.52
CA ASP A 128 3.31 -0.26 -20.49
C ASP A 128 2.67 -1.62 -20.18
N ALA A 129 1.43 -1.74 -20.68
CA ALA A 129 0.79 -2.93 -21.25
C ALA A 129 0.58 -4.21 -20.39
N PRO A 130 -0.34 -5.09 -20.82
CA PRO A 130 -1.15 -5.93 -19.95
C PRO A 130 -0.49 -7.27 -19.63
N VAL A 131 -0.90 -7.86 -18.51
CA VAL A 131 -0.87 -9.32 -18.34
C VAL A 131 -2.26 -9.78 -17.95
N GLU A 132 -3.15 -9.78 -18.95
CA GLU A 132 -3.96 -10.97 -19.16
C GLU A 132 -3.00 -12.07 -19.59
N GLY A 133 -3.02 -13.15 -18.84
CA GLY A 133 -2.13 -14.29 -19.01
C GLY A 133 -2.37 -15.27 -17.87
N ALA A 134 -3.64 -15.61 -17.64
CA ALA A 134 -3.97 -16.84 -16.95
C ALA A 134 -3.40 -17.99 -17.79
N VAL A 135 -2.23 -18.48 -17.38
CA VAL A 135 -1.75 -19.80 -17.74
C VAL A 135 -2.55 -20.79 -16.89
N ASP A 136 -3.71 -21.18 -17.39
CA ASP A 136 -4.32 -22.44 -16.99
C ASP A 136 -3.70 -23.57 -17.81
N ASP A 137 -3.53 -24.69 -17.12
CA ASP A 137 -3.23 -26.04 -17.59
C ASP A 137 -1.81 -26.35 -18.11
N VAL A 138 -0.94 -26.74 -17.17
CA VAL A 138 -0.12 -27.96 -17.34
C VAL A 138 -0.05 -28.73 -16.02
N ALA A 139 -0.82 -29.80 -15.90
CA ALA A 139 -0.44 -31.00 -15.14
C ALA A 139 -0.75 -32.22 -16.01
N PRO A 140 0.27 -32.97 -16.48
CA PRO A 140 0.05 -34.25 -17.13
C PRO A 140 0.26 -35.41 -16.15
N GLU A 141 -0.18 -36.59 -16.60
CA GLU A 141 0.12 -37.94 -16.13
C GLU A 141 -0.74 -38.47 -14.96
N GLU A 142 -1.33 -39.67 -14.99
CA GLU A 142 -1.36 -40.81 -15.92
C GLU A 142 -2.45 -41.80 -15.42
N GLU A 143 -3.12 -42.50 -16.36
CA GLU A 143 -3.48 -43.95 -16.34
C GLU A 143 -4.37 -44.50 -15.18
N GLN A 144 -5.34 -45.43 -15.36
CA GLN A 144 -5.50 -46.60 -16.22
C GLN A 144 -6.96 -47.15 -16.02
N GLU A 145 -7.51 -47.82 -17.05
CA GLU A 145 -8.35 -49.07 -17.12
C GLU A 145 -9.20 -49.50 -15.89
N GLU A 146 -10.41 -50.08 -15.89
CA GLU A 146 -11.31 -50.89 -16.75
C GLU A 146 -12.78 -50.46 -16.41
N ASP A 147 -13.89 -50.73 -17.11
CA ASP A 147 -14.52 -52.05 -17.31
C ASP A 147 -15.86 -51.88 -18.10
N LEU A 148 -16.10 -52.83 -19.02
CA LEU A 148 -17.33 -53.59 -19.35
C LEU A 148 -18.73 -52.97 -19.66
N GLU A 149 -19.30 -53.51 -20.76
CA GLU A 149 -20.73 -53.77 -21.11
C GLU A 149 -21.62 -52.55 -21.46
N ASP A 150 -22.41 -52.52 -22.55
CA ASP A 150 -23.21 -53.52 -23.28
C ASP A 150 -23.25 -53.22 -24.80
#